data_AF-A0A937DNN1-F1
#
_entry.id   AF-A0A937DNN1-F1
#
_cell.length_a   1.000
_cell.length_b   1.000
_cell.length_c   1.000
_cell.angle_alpha   90.00
_cell.angle_beta   90.00
_cell.angle_gamma   90.00
#
_symmetry.space_group_name_H-M   'P 1'
#
loop_
_entity.id
_entity.type
_entity.pdbx_description
1 polymer ?
#
loop_
_entity_poly.entity_id
_entity_poly.type
_entity_poly.pdbx_seq_one_letter_code
_entity_poly.pdbx_strand_id
1 'polypeptide(L)'
;MVPQGVLALSAAALVMMSGCASKERELEAVAKDWCLTIRASQVIPVYPMTEDLQVGDVFLVQQTVQNQHDAYKRRGFLALDNHIARLTPTRYDSSYDRSFFKPEEVGSVMPRSWLTPGEASSFDRAPVAAFPAYTFSVTSGQGFAAALPVQGVPVGLSLLNSDAASGSVTLKDARTYGIAMTDLLADVQGWAEKESNRTFLAAYAPETAGTTDAKTNYVRVVSRVYLVGSVNVTLNDASASSGGLSVGVPKPVEIPLLQAAKVANTTEANTATADAYGKGLASMTTALNAARNQAGEALPGATLKVVSASARTVSMDEKFTRPVVIGYLGFDMAILPGGRLGPPMPTYVVLERNVQPSSASELPAYLAAISMRDIGTYRAIDAIASSATDKDRQKAKAIRDEINAIAGSVLPKTYPVVIWNINASGAVIAQVPVDTPIDTRGGEYRAWVEYLSRLESSEALLSTLVKDGKASGDQKDSLQATRSQILRVRSVAGALGGELKRGSDLFNR
;
A
#
# COMPACT_ATOMS: atom_id res chain seq x y z
N MET A 1 21.46 -60.12 40.72
CA MET A 1 21.19 -60.56 39.34
C MET A 1 19.91 -59.87 38.89
N VAL A 2 20.03 -58.88 37.99
CA VAL A 2 18.93 -58.06 37.44
C VAL A 2 19.09 -58.12 35.92
N PRO A 3 18.01 -58.33 35.12
CA PRO A 3 18.16 -58.61 33.71
C PRO A 3 18.43 -57.34 32.90
N GLN A 4 19.48 -57.38 32.09
CA GLN A 4 19.78 -56.42 31.03
C GLN A 4 18.84 -56.69 29.85
N GLY A 5 17.91 -55.79 29.56
CA GLY A 5 17.08 -55.97 28.36
C GLY A 5 15.90 -55.04 28.18
N VAL A 6 16.06 -53.71 28.33
CA VAL A 6 15.02 -52.74 27.88
C VAL A 6 15.59 -51.42 27.29
N LEU A 7 16.91 -51.22 27.26
CA LEU A 7 17.52 -49.90 26.99
C LEU A 7 17.99 -49.69 25.54
N ALA A 8 17.19 -50.07 24.53
CA ALA A 8 17.58 -49.91 23.12
C ALA A 8 16.47 -49.41 22.15
N LEU A 9 15.24 -49.14 22.61
CA LEU A 9 14.16 -48.68 21.71
C LEU A 9 13.78 -47.20 21.80
N SER A 10 14.29 -46.43 22.76
CA SER A 10 13.86 -45.02 22.96
C SER A 10 14.72 -43.96 22.25
N ALA A 11 15.82 -44.34 21.60
CA ALA A 11 16.73 -43.38 20.94
C ALA A 11 16.42 -43.13 19.44
N ALA A 12 15.64 -44.00 18.79
CA ALA A 12 15.32 -43.88 17.37
C ALA A 12 14.12 -42.94 17.06
N ALA A 13 13.29 -42.61 18.07
CA ALA A 13 12.12 -41.75 17.89
C ALA A 13 12.43 -40.24 17.99
N LEU A 14 13.58 -39.84 18.54
CA LEU A 14 13.95 -38.42 18.69
C LEU A 14 14.60 -37.79 17.44
N VAL A 15 15.02 -38.58 16.46
CA VAL A 15 15.72 -38.09 15.26
C VAL A 15 14.76 -37.72 14.12
N MET A 16 13.49 -38.12 14.17
CA MET A 16 12.51 -37.79 13.11
C MET A 16 11.81 -36.44 13.28
N MET A 17 11.93 -35.76 14.43
CA MET A 17 11.26 -34.46 14.66
C MET A 17 12.11 -33.23 14.31
N SER A 18 13.40 -33.39 14.04
CA SER A 18 14.31 -32.28 13.69
C SER A 18 14.24 -31.84 12.22
N GLY A 19 13.54 -32.58 11.35
CA GLY A 19 13.48 -32.30 9.91
C GLY A 19 12.35 -31.37 9.43
N CYS A 20 11.35 -31.07 10.27
CA CYS A 20 10.24 -30.19 9.88
C CYS A 20 10.54 -28.69 10.12
N ALA A 21 11.30 -28.36 11.16
CA ALA A 21 11.62 -26.97 11.51
C ALA A 21 12.61 -26.27 10.55
N SER A 22 13.41 -27.03 9.80
CA SER A 22 14.32 -26.45 8.79
C SER A 22 13.55 -25.95 7.56
N LYS A 23 12.53 -26.70 7.12
CA LYS A 23 11.73 -26.36 5.93
C LYS A 23 11.00 -25.02 6.08
N GLU A 24 10.37 -24.76 7.23
CA GLU A 24 9.65 -23.49 7.44
C GLU A 24 10.57 -22.27 7.40
N ARG A 25 11.77 -22.37 8.00
CA ARG A 25 12.76 -21.28 7.98
C ARG A 25 13.28 -20.99 6.58
N GLU A 26 13.45 -22.03 5.78
CA GLU A 26 13.88 -21.91 4.39
C GLU A 26 12.79 -21.25 3.53
N LEU A 27 11.53 -21.64 3.70
CA LEU A 27 10.40 -20.98 3.03
C LEU A 27 10.32 -19.49 3.41
N GLU A 28 10.51 -19.16 4.69
CA GLU A 28 10.52 -17.79 5.18
C GLU A 28 11.68 -16.97 4.59
N ALA A 29 12.86 -17.57 4.39
CA ALA A 29 14.03 -16.90 3.80
C ALA A 29 13.79 -16.49 2.35
N VAL A 30 13.18 -17.36 1.55
CA VAL A 30 12.92 -17.08 0.12
C VAL A 30 11.80 -16.07 -0.06
N ALA A 31 10.72 -16.21 0.72
CA ALA A 31 9.66 -15.20 0.75
C ALA A 31 10.23 -13.83 1.17
N LYS A 32 11.15 -13.81 2.12
CA LYS A 32 11.87 -12.60 2.52
C LYS A 32 12.70 -12.02 1.37
N ASP A 33 13.51 -12.82 0.69
CA ASP A 33 14.35 -12.34 -0.41
C ASP A 33 13.50 -11.74 -1.54
N TRP A 34 12.40 -12.40 -1.90
CA TRP A 34 11.40 -11.87 -2.83
C TRP A 34 10.87 -10.50 -2.36
N CYS A 35 10.49 -10.39 -1.09
CA CYS A 35 9.93 -9.17 -0.54
C CYS A 35 10.96 -8.04 -0.44
N LEU A 36 12.22 -8.34 -0.10
CA LEU A 36 13.33 -7.37 -0.10
C LEU A 36 13.57 -6.80 -1.49
N THR A 37 13.37 -7.62 -2.52
CA THR A 37 13.46 -7.25 -3.93
C THR A 37 12.44 -6.18 -4.31
N ILE A 38 11.16 -6.37 -3.95
CA ILE A 38 10.10 -5.37 -4.20
C ILE A 38 10.33 -4.11 -3.35
N ARG A 39 10.78 -4.30 -2.11
CA ARG A 39 11.10 -3.23 -1.18
C ARG A 39 12.24 -2.32 -1.66
N ALA A 40 13.20 -2.86 -2.42
CA ALA A 40 14.25 -2.06 -3.03
C ALA A 40 13.69 -0.98 -3.99
N SER A 41 12.48 -1.22 -4.54
CA SER A 41 11.72 -0.24 -5.35
C SER A 41 10.87 0.71 -4.50
N GLN A 42 11.08 0.78 -3.18
CA GLN A 42 10.30 1.58 -2.22
C GLN A 42 8.81 1.21 -2.16
N VAL A 43 8.47 -0.03 -2.53
CA VAL A 43 7.11 -0.58 -2.49
C VAL A 43 6.99 -1.53 -1.31
N ILE A 44 5.86 -1.50 -0.60
CA ILE A 44 5.60 -2.45 0.48
C ILE A 44 5.13 -3.76 -0.18
N PRO A 45 5.88 -4.87 -0.06
CA PRO A 45 5.55 -6.12 -0.71
C PRO A 45 4.27 -6.74 -0.16
N VAL A 46 3.53 -7.40 -1.05
CA VAL A 46 2.37 -8.24 -0.72
C VAL A 46 2.74 -9.69 -0.95
N TYR A 47 2.63 -10.50 0.10
CA TYR A 47 2.95 -11.92 0.05
C TYR A 47 1.92 -12.75 0.84
N PRO A 48 1.33 -13.82 0.24
CA PRO A 48 1.42 -14.17 -1.18
C PRO A 48 0.79 -13.08 -2.08
N MET A 49 1.11 -13.09 -3.37
CA MET A 49 0.49 -12.17 -4.35
C MET A 49 -1.03 -12.39 -4.39
N THR A 50 -1.82 -11.33 -4.48
CA THR A 50 -3.30 -11.41 -4.43
C THR A 50 -3.96 -10.49 -5.44
N GLU A 51 -5.16 -10.86 -5.91
CA GLU A 51 -5.99 -10.00 -6.76
C GLU A 51 -6.84 -9.01 -5.96
N ASP A 52 -7.06 -9.27 -4.66
CA ASP A 52 -8.10 -8.58 -3.89
C ASP A 52 -7.61 -7.28 -3.24
N LEU A 53 -6.32 -6.94 -3.29
CA LEU A 53 -5.86 -5.69 -2.70
C LEU A 53 -6.17 -4.50 -3.62
N GLN A 54 -6.90 -3.51 -3.10
CA GLN A 54 -7.35 -2.34 -3.86
C GLN A 54 -6.97 -1.02 -3.19
N VAL A 55 -6.88 0.02 -4.00
CA VAL A 55 -6.71 1.39 -3.51
C VAL A 55 -7.98 1.84 -2.79
N GLY A 56 -7.82 2.36 -1.58
CA GLY A 56 -8.92 2.66 -0.66
C GLY A 56 -9.20 1.55 0.35
N ASP A 57 -8.52 0.39 0.28
CA ASP A 57 -8.60 -0.62 1.33
C ASP A 57 -8.02 -0.08 2.64
N VAL A 58 -8.74 -0.30 3.74
CA VAL A 58 -8.44 0.15 5.09
C VAL A 58 -8.25 -1.07 5.99
N PHE A 59 -7.06 -1.19 6.56
CA PHE A 59 -6.69 -2.26 7.48
C PHE A 59 -6.54 -1.73 8.91
N LEU A 60 -7.01 -2.49 9.89
CA LEU A 60 -6.79 -2.19 11.30
C LEU A 60 -5.49 -2.82 11.78
N VAL A 61 -4.56 -1.97 12.20
CA VAL A 61 -3.24 -2.38 12.66
C VAL A 61 -3.15 -2.27 14.18
N GLN A 62 -3.04 -3.42 14.85
CA GLN A 62 -3.04 -3.53 16.33
C GLN A 62 -1.65 -3.85 16.91
N GLN A 63 -0.66 -4.08 16.05
CA GLN A 63 0.71 -4.32 16.48
C GLN A 63 1.41 -3.00 16.79
N THR A 64 2.31 -2.99 17.77
CA THR A 64 3.16 -1.83 18.00
C THR A 64 4.03 -1.57 16.77
N VAL A 65 4.44 -0.31 16.58
CA VAL A 65 5.31 0.09 15.46
C VAL A 65 6.62 -0.68 15.49
N GLN A 66 7.19 -0.90 16.68
CA GLN A 66 8.37 -1.74 16.87
C GLN A 66 8.13 -3.18 16.39
N ASN A 67 7.03 -3.81 16.80
CA ASN A 67 6.74 -5.19 16.39
C ASN A 67 6.53 -5.30 14.89
N GLN A 68 5.93 -4.29 14.25
CA GLN A 68 5.78 -4.26 12.80
C GLN A 68 7.10 -4.00 12.10
N HIS A 69 7.92 -3.08 12.60
CA HIS A 69 9.26 -2.85 12.10
C HIS A 69 10.07 -4.15 12.13
N ASP A 70 10.08 -4.84 13.26
CA ASP A 70 10.79 -6.09 13.45
C ASP A 70 10.23 -7.21 12.57
N ALA A 71 8.90 -7.35 12.49
CA ALA A 71 8.26 -8.32 11.60
C ALA A 71 8.61 -8.03 10.14
N TYR A 72 8.55 -6.76 9.72
CA TYR A 72 8.83 -6.30 8.37
C TYR A 72 10.31 -6.46 7.99
N LYS A 73 11.25 -6.21 8.92
CA LYS A 73 12.69 -6.46 8.72
C LYS A 73 13.01 -7.95 8.71
N ARG A 74 12.36 -8.73 9.58
CA ARG A 74 12.59 -10.17 9.70
C ARG A 74 12.04 -10.94 8.51
N ARG A 75 10.77 -10.72 8.15
CA ARG A 75 10.02 -11.44 7.11
C ARG A 75 10.11 -10.81 5.73
N GLY A 76 10.50 -9.53 5.64
CA GLY A 76 10.52 -8.78 4.38
C GLY A 76 9.17 -8.18 3.98
N PHE A 77 8.06 -8.72 4.48
CA PHE A 77 6.69 -8.22 4.27
C PHE A 77 5.93 -8.07 5.59
N LEU A 78 4.79 -7.39 5.53
CA LEU A 78 3.82 -7.37 6.62
C LEU A 78 2.56 -8.11 6.20
N ALA A 79 2.05 -8.97 7.07
CA ALA A 79 0.74 -9.58 6.86
C ALA A 79 -0.33 -8.49 6.83
N LEU A 80 -1.17 -8.51 5.80
CA LEU A 80 -2.30 -7.61 5.66
C LEU A 80 -3.51 -8.25 6.34
N ASP A 81 -3.54 -8.14 7.66
CA ASP A 81 -4.61 -8.70 8.47
C ASP A 81 -5.63 -7.61 8.84
N ASN A 82 -6.87 -8.01 9.09
CA ASN A 82 -7.98 -7.14 9.52
C ASN A 82 -8.37 -6.04 8.50
N HIS A 83 -8.76 -6.44 7.29
CA HIS A 83 -9.45 -5.55 6.36
C HIS A 83 -10.81 -5.11 6.96
N ILE A 84 -10.96 -3.82 7.28
CA ILE A 84 -12.16 -3.29 7.96
C ILE A 84 -13.07 -2.46 7.06
N ALA A 85 -12.55 -1.92 5.96
CA ALA A 85 -13.36 -1.18 4.99
C ALA A 85 -12.66 -1.09 3.63
N ARG A 86 -13.47 -1.10 2.56
CA ARG A 86 -13.04 -0.74 1.21
C ARG A 86 -13.69 0.58 0.83
N LEU A 87 -12.91 1.64 0.78
CA LEU A 87 -13.37 2.94 0.30
C LEU A 87 -13.53 2.89 -1.22
N THR A 88 -14.40 3.73 -1.76
CA THR A 88 -14.50 3.97 -3.21
C THR A 88 -13.93 5.36 -3.47
N PRO A 89 -12.63 5.48 -3.77
CA PRO A 89 -12.02 6.79 -3.95
C PRO A 89 -12.71 7.56 -5.07
N THR A 90 -13.12 8.78 -4.78
CA THR A 90 -13.99 9.55 -5.69
C THR A 90 -13.23 10.36 -6.73
N ARG A 91 -11.91 10.52 -6.58
CA ARG A 91 -11.10 11.52 -7.29
C ARG A 91 -10.05 10.94 -8.25
N TYR A 92 -10.32 9.76 -8.80
CA TYR A 92 -9.44 9.17 -9.81
C TYR A 92 -9.36 10.03 -11.06
N ASP A 93 -10.47 10.61 -11.50
CA ASP A 93 -10.53 11.54 -12.62
C ASP A 93 -9.47 12.64 -12.51
N SER A 94 -9.46 13.40 -11.41
CA SER A 94 -8.48 14.49 -11.20
C SER A 94 -7.06 14.00 -10.93
N SER A 95 -6.88 12.75 -10.56
CA SER A 95 -5.53 12.18 -10.39
C SER A 95 -4.89 11.80 -11.73
N TYR A 96 -5.71 11.60 -12.76
CA TYR A 96 -5.28 11.01 -14.03
C TYR A 96 -5.58 11.87 -15.27
N ASP A 97 -6.44 12.89 -15.15
CA ASP A 97 -6.88 13.80 -16.22
C ASP A 97 -5.74 14.48 -16.99
N ARG A 98 -4.60 14.70 -16.33
CA ARG A 98 -3.44 15.39 -16.90
C ARG A 98 -2.30 14.51 -17.36
N SER A 99 -2.39 13.18 -17.19
CA SER A 99 -1.22 12.31 -17.37
C SER A 99 -1.40 11.22 -18.40
N PHE A 100 -2.44 10.38 -18.26
CA PHE A 100 -2.53 9.12 -19.02
C PHE A 100 -3.76 9.04 -19.92
N PHE A 101 -4.75 9.90 -19.69
CA PHE A 101 -5.98 9.92 -20.48
C PHE A 101 -5.94 11.04 -21.50
N LYS A 102 -6.50 10.79 -22.69
CA LYS A 102 -6.87 11.87 -23.58
C LYS A 102 -8.03 12.68 -22.96
N PRO A 103 -8.16 13.98 -23.25
CA PRO A 103 -9.25 14.81 -22.72
C PRO A 103 -10.65 14.22 -22.95
N GLU A 104 -10.85 13.50 -24.05
CA GLU A 104 -12.09 12.79 -24.42
C GLU A 104 -12.35 11.50 -23.63
N GLU A 105 -11.36 10.98 -22.91
CA GLU A 105 -11.45 9.75 -22.11
C GLU A 105 -11.62 10.03 -20.60
N VAL A 106 -11.41 11.28 -20.17
CA VAL A 106 -11.51 11.73 -18.79
C VAL A 106 -12.94 11.53 -18.26
N GLY A 107 -13.07 10.80 -17.15
CA GLY A 107 -14.36 10.52 -16.50
C GLY A 107 -15.07 9.24 -16.98
N SER A 108 -14.73 8.72 -18.16
CA SER A 108 -15.32 7.48 -18.72
C SER A 108 -14.56 6.20 -18.38
N VAL A 109 -13.28 6.28 -18.00
CA VAL A 109 -12.43 5.12 -17.71
C VAL A 109 -11.89 5.24 -16.29
N MET A 110 -12.37 4.38 -15.39
CA MET A 110 -11.95 4.34 -13.99
C MET A 110 -10.98 3.17 -13.77
N PRO A 111 -10.11 3.19 -12.75
CA PRO A 111 -9.22 2.04 -12.48
C PRO A 111 -9.93 0.70 -12.31
N ARG A 112 -11.20 0.72 -11.87
CA ARG A 112 -12.05 -0.47 -11.84
C ARG A 112 -12.23 -1.08 -13.24
N SER A 113 -12.43 -0.26 -14.28
CA SER A 113 -12.59 -0.78 -15.64
C SER A 113 -11.28 -1.36 -16.17
N TRP A 114 -10.11 -0.92 -15.70
CA TRP A 114 -8.80 -1.49 -16.08
C TRP A 114 -8.63 -2.96 -15.68
N LEU A 115 -9.36 -3.42 -14.66
CA LEU A 115 -9.23 -4.77 -14.10
C LEU A 115 -10.33 -5.74 -14.57
N THR A 116 -11.12 -5.35 -15.58
CA THR A 116 -12.21 -6.17 -16.12
C THR A 116 -11.66 -7.33 -16.95
N PRO A 117 -11.90 -8.60 -16.57
CA PRO A 117 -11.40 -9.75 -17.33
C PRO A 117 -11.94 -9.81 -18.75
N GLY A 118 -11.11 -10.19 -19.72
CA GLY A 118 -11.51 -10.42 -21.11
C GLY A 118 -11.50 -9.18 -22.01
N GLU A 119 -11.39 -7.98 -21.45
CA GLU A 119 -11.18 -6.76 -22.22
C GLU A 119 -9.69 -6.51 -22.40
N ALA A 120 -9.11 -7.01 -23.49
CA ALA A 120 -7.66 -6.92 -23.76
C ALA A 120 -7.08 -5.49 -23.66
N SER A 121 -7.90 -4.46 -23.84
CA SER A 121 -7.47 -3.06 -23.75
C SER A 121 -7.58 -2.43 -22.35
N SER A 122 -8.09 -3.14 -21.34
CA SER A 122 -8.36 -2.55 -20.03
C SER A 122 -7.09 -2.37 -19.20
N PHE A 123 -6.26 -3.40 -19.12
CA PHE A 123 -5.04 -3.39 -18.30
C PHE A 123 -3.91 -2.56 -18.94
N ASP A 124 -3.88 -2.49 -20.27
CA ASP A 124 -2.90 -1.68 -21.02
C ASP A 124 -3.10 -0.17 -20.85
N ARG A 125 -4.27 0.26 -20.36
CA ARG A 125 -4.54 1.67 -20.03
C ARG A 125 -4.01 2.08 -18.67
N ALA A 126 -3.69 1.13 -17.79
CA ALA A 126 -3.08 1.46 -16.51
C ALA A 126 -1.65 1.98 -16.73
N PRO A 127 -1.19 2.96 -15.93
CA PRO A 127 0.21 3.41 -15.97
C PRO A 127 1.21 2.26 -15.86
N VAL A 128 2.23 2.29 -16.71
CA VAL A 128 3.32 1.30 -16.69
C VAL A 128 4.17 1.47 -15.43
N ALA A 129 4.50 0.36 -14.79
CA ALA A 129 5.53 0.28 -13.76
C ALA A 129 6.68 -0.60 -14.28
N ALA A 130 7.89 -0.37 -13.80
CA ALA A 130 9.04 -1.20 -14.12
C ALA A 130 9.71 -1.64 -12.83
N PHE A 131 10.06 -2.92 -12.76
CA PHE A 131 10.83 -3.50 -11.68
C PHE A 131 12.10 -4.11 -12.29
N PRO A 132 13.25 -4.01 -11.61
CA PRO A 132 14.46 -4.67 -12.08
C PRO A 132 14.26 -6.19 -12.16
N ALA A 133 15.07 -6.87 -12.97
CA ALA A 133 15.16 -8.32 -12.89
C ALA A 133 15.96 -8.70 -11.64
N TYR A 134 15.60 -9.80 -11.00
CA TYR A 134 16.20 -10.23 -9.74
C TYR A 134 16.81 -11.61 -9.89
N THR A 135 17.98 -11.83 -9.30
CA THR A 135 18.67 -13.12 -9.33
C THR A 135 18.66 -13.76 -7.95
N PHE A 136 18.46 -15.08 -7.87
CA PHE A 136 18.50 -15.88 -6.65
C PHE A 136 19.30 -17.16 -6.89
N SER A 137 19.72 -17.85 -5.82
CA SER A 137 20.36 -19.16 -5.91
C SER A 137 19.58 -20.18 -5.07
N VAL A 138 19.55 -21.42 -5.54
CA VAL A 138 18.75 -22.53 -5.02
C VAL A 138 19.58 -23.80 -4.95
N THR A 139 19.30 -24.65 -3.96
CA THR A 139 19.92 -25.98 -3.82
C THR A 139 18.83 -27.03 -3.57
N SER A 140 18.80 -28.13 -4.33
CA SER A 140 17.87 -29.25 -4.15
C SER A 140 18.10 -29.90 -2.76
N GLY A 141 17.03 -30.37 -2.13
CA GLY A 141 17.07 -30.92 -0.76
C GLY A 141 16.78 -29.91 0.35
N GLN A 142 16.82 -28.62 0.06
CA GLN A 142 16.25 -27.54 0.88
C GLN A 142 14.85 -27.23 0.36
N GLY A 143 13.85 -27.05 1.23
CA GLY A 143 12.41 -27.08 0.99
C GLY A 143 11.83 -25.95 0.11
N PHE A 144 12.51 -25.57 -0.96
CA PHE A 144 12.25 -24.40 -1.80
C PHE A 144 10.94 -24.44 -2.59
N ALA A 145 10.28 -25.60 -2.68
CA ALA A 145 9.17 -25.81 -3.61
C ALA A 145 7.91 -24.94 -3.33
N ALA A 146 7.78 -24.37 -2.14
CA ALA A 146 6.56 -23.64 -1.71
C ALA A 146 6.79 -22.15 -1.38
N ALA A 147 7.97 -21.58 -1.66
CA ALA A 147 8.39 -20.29 -1.09
C ALA A 147 8.42 -19.10 -2.05
N LEU A 148 8.56 -19.36 -3.34
CA LEU A 148 8.31 -18.33 -4.34
C LEU A 148 6.84 -18.44 -4.75
N PRO A 149 6.12 -17.32 -4.89
CA PRO A 149 4.74 -17.34 -5.36
C PRO A 149 4.71 -17.58 -6.89
N VAL A 150 5.73 -18.26 -7.42
CA VAL A 150 5.97 -18.53 -8.82
C VAL A 150 6.16 -20.03 -8.96
N GLN A 151 5.15 -20.67 -9.53
CA GLN A 151 4.99 -22.13 -9.56
C GLN A 151 6.03 -22.82 -10.43
N GLY A 152 6.75 -22.05 -11.26
CA GLY A 152 7.76 -22.57 -12.17
C GLY A 152 8.98 -23.17 -11.48
N VAL A 153 9.45 -22.62 -10.36
CA VAL A 153 10.78 -23.01 -9.85
C VAL A 153 10.94 -24.49 -9.47
N PRO A 154 10.03 -25.11 -8.70
CA PRO A 154 10.15 -26.52 -8.33
C PRO A 154 10.17 -27.42 -9.56
N VAL A 155 9.35 -27.08 -10.55
CA VAL A 155 9.24 -27.78 -11.82
C VAL A 155 10.53 -27.62 -12.62
N GLY A 156 11.07 -26.41 -12.72
CA GLY A 156 12.29 -26.14 -13.46
C GLY A 156 13.52 -26.85 -12.88
N LEU A 157 13.63 -26.95 -11.54
CA LEU A 157 14.69 -27.75 -10.90
C LEU A 157 14.58 -29.24 -11.26
N SER A 158 13.36 -29.79 -11.23
CA SER A 158 13.11 -31.18 -11.65
C SER A 158 13.48 -31.41 -13.12
N LEU A 159 13.26 -30.43 -14.00
CA LEU A 159 13.64 -30.50 -15.41
C LEU A 159 15.16 -30.37 -15.63
N LEU A 160 15.84 -29.58 -14.78
CA LEU A 160 17.29 -29.41 -14.84
C LEU A 160 18.07 -30.62 -14.30
N ASN A 161 17.43 -31.51 -13.53
CA ASN A 161 18.07 -32.63 -12.84
C ASN A 161 19.34 -32.18 -12.08
N SER A 162 19.28 -31.03 -11.42
CA SER A 162 20.41 -30.43 -10.71
C SER A 162 20.12 -30.25 -9.24
N ASP A 163 21.16 -30.45 -8.44
CA ASP A 163 21.15 -30.21 -7.00
C ASP A 163 21.38 -28.75 -6.62
N ALA A 164 21.70 -27.87 -7.56
CA ALA A 164 21.71 -26.44 -7.33
C ALA A 164 21.47 -25.65 -8.62
N ALA A 165 20.77 -24.52 -8.52
CA ALA A 165 20.57 -23.61 -9.63
C ALA A 165 20.74 -22.16 -9.21
N SER A 166 21.09 -21.29 -10.15
CA SER A 166 20.92 -19.85 -10.04
C SER A 166 19.74 -19.44 -10.90
N GLY A 167 18.77 -18.77 -10.31
CA GLY A 167 17.58 -18.30 -10.98
C GLY A 167 17.58 -16.80 -11.21
N SER A 168 16.77 -16.34 -12.16
CA SER A 168 16.33 -14.96 -12.24
C SER A 168 14.81 -14.88 -12.37
N VAL A 169 14.21 -13.89 -11.73
CA VAL A 169 12.79 -13.56 -11.85
C VAL A 169 12.65 -12.17 -12.47
N THR A 170 11.82 -12.07 -13.51
CA THR A 170 11.47 -10.82 -14.16
C THR A 170 9.96 -10.62 -14.09
N LEU A 171 9.54 -9.49 -13.55
CA LEU A 171 8.15 -9.07 -13.51
C LEU A 171 7.79 -8.41 -14.83
N LYS A 172 6.81 -8.97 -15.54
CA LYS A 172 6.37 -8.51 -16.86
C LYS A 172 4.96 -7.92 -16.77
N ASP A 173 4.67 -7.01 -17.69
CA ASP A 173 3.41 -6.28 -17.74
C ASP A 173 3.09 -5.61 -16.40
N ALA A 174 4.11 -5.04 -15.77
CA ALA A 174 3.94 -4.34 -14.51
C ALA A 174 3.17 -3.03 -14.76
N ARG A 175 2.16 -2.80 -13.93
CA ARG A 175 1.28 -1.63 -13.99
C ARG A 175 1.03 -1.11 -12.58
N THR A 176 0.56 0.13 -12.47
CA THR A 176 0.20 0.73 -11.18
C THR A 176 -1.02 1.62 -11.29
N TYR A 177 -1.84 1.62 -10.25
CA TYR A 177 -2.86 2.65 -10.09
C TYR A 177 -2.97 3.10 -8.63
N GLY A 178 -3.37 4.35 -8.44
CA GLY A 178 -3.44 4.99 -7.13
C GLY A 178 -4.01 6.39 -7.18
N ILE A 179 -4.21 6.95 -6.01
CA ILE A 179 -4.68 8.31 -5.79
C ILE A 179 -3.71 9.00 -4.82
N ALA A 180 -3.57 10.32 -4.95
CA ALA A 180 -2.75 11.08 -4.01
C ALA A 180 -3.28 10.91 -2.58
N MET A 181 -2.36 10.80 -1.61
CA MET A 181 -2.70 10.68 -0.19
C MET A 181 -3.63 11.81 0.27
N THR A 182 -3.40 13.03 -0.22
CA THR A 182 -4.20 14.21 0.10
C THR A 182 -5.65 14.12 -0.37
N ASP A 183 -5.88 13.46 -1.50
CA ASP A 183 -7.23 13.26 -2.04
C ASP A 183 -7.95 12.12 -1.33
N LEU A 184 -7.24 11.01 -1.07
CA LEU A 184 -7.81 9.87 -0.34
C LEU A 184 -8.09 10.19 1.13
N LEU A 185 -7.33 11.11 1.72
CA LEU A 185 -7.52 11.52 3.10
C LEU A 185 -8.94 12.02 3.39
N ALA A 186 -9.53 12.79 2.47
CA ALA A 186 -10.89 13.30 2.64
C ALA A 186 -11.91 12.16 2.68
N ASP A 187 -11.76 11.16 1.81
CA ASP A 187 -12.62 9.97 1.78
C ASP A 187 -12.46 9.13 3.06
N VAL A 188 -11.22 8.98 3.57
CA VAL A 188 -10.92 8.26 4.82
C VAL A 188 -11.50 9.00 6.03
N GLN A 189 -11.34 10.32 6.11
CA GLN A 189 -11.90 11.12 7.19
C GLN A 189 -13.42 11.08 7.17
N GLY A 190 -14.05 11.26 6.00
CA GLY A 190 -15.50 11.16 5.86
C GLY A 190 -16.04 9.77 6.21
N TRP A 191 -15.29 8.70 5.94
CA TRP A 191 -15.63 7.36 6.41
C TRP A 191 -15.50 7.24 7.94
N ALA A 192 -14.40 7.70 8.52
CA ALA A 192 -14.13 7.61 9.95
C ALA A 192 -15.07 8.46 10.81
N GLU A 193 -15.57 9.58 10.28
CA GLU A 193 -16.48 10.49 10.98
C GLU A 193 -17.93 9.97 11.05
N LYS A 194 -18.30 8.95 10.27
CA LYS A 194 -19.61 8.29 10.42
C LYS A 194 -19.72 7.69 11.82
N GLU A 195 -20.84 7.93 12.49
CA GLU A 195 -21.02 7.55 13.89
C GLU A 195 -20.69 6.08 14.16
N SER A 196 -21.19 5.16 13.34
CA SER A 196 -20.90 3.72 13.47
C SER A 196 -19.40 3.39 13.42
N ASN A 197 -18.67 4.05 12.51
CA ASN A 197 -17.24 3.81 12.31
C ASN A 197 -16.42 4.49 13.40
N ARG A 198 -16.86 5.68 13.83
CA ARG A 198 -16.24 6.39 14.95
C ARG A 198 -16.38 5.61 16.25
N THR A 199 -17.56 5.05 16.55
CA THR A 199 -17.78 4.18 17.71
C THR A 199 -16.89 2.93 17.62
N PHE A 200 -16.80 2.30 16.45
CA PHE A 200 -15.91 1.17 16.22
C PHE A 200 -14.44 1.54 16.48
N LEU A 201 -13.95 2.62 15.87
CA LEU A 201 -12.57 3.09 16.04
C LEU A 201 -12.29 3.49 17.49
N ALA A 202 -13.27 4.06 18.20
CA ALA A 202 -13.10 4.43 19.60
C ALA A 202 -12.76 3.23 20.50
N ALA A 203 -13.22 2.03 20.16
CA ALA A 203 -12.87 0.80 20.88
C ALA A 203 -11.39 0.39 20.72
N TYR A 204 -10.70 0.95 19.72
CA TYR A 204 -9.28 0.72 19.46
C TYR A 204 -8.41 1.95 19.80
N ALA A 205 -8.99 3.02 20.34
CA ALA A 205 -8.24 4.17 20.79
C ALA A 205 -7.43 3.82 22.06
N PRO A 206 -6.25 4.44 22.28
CA PRO A 206 -5.47 4.19 23.48
C PRO A 206 -6.23 4.63 24.74
N GLU A 207 -6.40 3.70 25.70
CA GLU A 207 -7.10 3.95 26.97
C GLU A 207 -6.49 5.15 27.72
N THR A 208 -5.16 5.24 27.76
CA THR A 208 -4.43 6.24 28.55
C THR A 208 -3.41 7.02 27.71
N ALA A 209 -3.89 7.97 26.90
CA ALA A 209 -3.06 9.05 26.35
C ALA A 209 -2.14 9.64 27.44
N GLY A 210 -0.82 9.50 27.30
CA GLY A 210 0.17 10.08 28.22
C GLY A 210 1.13 9.08 28.87
N THR A 211 0.83 7.78 28.88
CA THR A 211 1.84 6.78 29.25
C THR A 211 2.69 6.46 28.02
N THR A 212 4.01 6.52 28.15
CA THR A 212 4.98 6.18 27.09
C THR A 212 4.79 4.78 26.51
N ASP A 213 4.05 3.90 27.20
CA ASP A 213 3.79 2.51 26.79
C ASP A 213 2.36 2.28 26.24
N ALA A 214 1.57 3.34 26.03
CA ALA A 214 0.22 3.18 25.49
C ALA A 214 0.27 2.60 24.07
N LYS A 215 -0.24 1.38 23.90
CA LYS A 215 -0.37 0.72 22.60
C LYS A 215 -1.29 1.57 21.72
N THR A 216 -0.72 2.25 20.74
CA THR A 216 -1.45 3.05 19.77
C THR A 216 -1.77 2.17 18.56
N ASN A 217 -3.05 1.91 18.34
CA ASN A 217 -3.53 1.27 17.12
C ASN A 217 -3.66 2.33 16.01
N TYR A 218 -3.61 1.89 14.76
CA TYR A 218 -3.77 2.78 13.63
C TYR A 218 -4.54 2.10 12.50
N VAL A 219 -5.11 2.91 11.62
CA VAL A 219 -5.63 2.42 10.35
C VAL A 219 -4.56 2.60 9.29
N ARG A 220 -4.35 1.58 8.46
CA ARG A 220 -3.52 1.63 7.27
C ARG A 220 -4.38 1.71 6.04
N VAL A 221 -4.16 2.73 5.22
CA VAL A 221 -4.93 2.96 3.99
C VAL A 221 -4.04 2.75 2.78
N VAL A 222 -4.48 1.91 1.86
CA VAL A 222 -3.80 1.68 0.58
C VAL A 222 -4.08 2.84 -0.36
N SER A 223 -3.04 3.57 -0.78
CA SER A 223 -3.15 4.71 -1.69
C SER A 223 -2.75 4.38 -3.12
N ARG A 224 -1.93 3.35 -3.32
CA ARG A 224 -1.48 2.89 -4.63
C ARG A 224 -1.17 1.40 -4.60
N VAL A 225 -1.48 0.68 -5.66
CA VAL A 225 -1.10 -0.73 -5.84
C VAL A 225 -0.23 -0.89 -7.08
N TYR A 226 0.61 -1.93 -7.06
CA TYR A 226 1.44 -2.37 -8.18
C TYR A 226 1.03 -3.78 -8.56
N LEU A 227 0.70 -3.97 -9.83
CA LEU A 227 0.21 -5.23 -10.37
C LEU A 227 1.15 -5.74 -11.44
N VAL A 228 1.13 -7.06 -11.66
CA VAL A 228 1.86 -7.71 -12.74
C VAL A 228 0.93 -8.65 -13.50
N GLY A 229 1.05 -8.67 -14.81
CA GLY A 229 0.31 -9.59 -15.67
C GLY A 229 1.02 -10.94 -15.84
N SER A 230 2.35 -10.97 -15.66
CA SER A 230 3.13 -12.19 -15.77
C SER A 230 4.45 -12.14 -15.00
N VAL A 231 4.96 -13.32 -14.66
CA VAL A 231 6.28 -13.53 -14.05
C VAL A 231 7.06 -14.48 -14.94
N ASN A 232 8.24 -14.03 -15.39
CA ASN A 232 9.18 -14.90 -16.08
C ASN A 232 10.25 -15.36 -15.09
N VAL A 233 10.51 -16.66 -15.08
CA VAL A 233 11.53 -17.28 -14.25
C VAL A 233 12.50 -18.02 -15.15
N THR A 234 13.79 -17.75 -15.02
CA THR A 234 14.84 -18.51 -15.67
C THR A 234 15.69 -19.16 -14.61
N LEU A 235 15.99 -20.45 -14.74
CA LEU A 235 16.89 -21.19 -13.85
C LEU A 235 18.07 -21.69 -14.66
N ASN A 236 19.26 -21.58 -14.09
CA ASN A 236 20.52 -22.07 -14.65
C ASN A 236 21.16 -23.05 -13.67
N ASP A 237 21.62 -24.21 -14.14
CA ASP A 237 22.34 -25.18 -13.33
C ASP A 237 23.63 -24.59 -12.74
N ALA A 238 23.76 -24.64 -11.41
CA ALA A 238 24.90 -24.09 -10.66
C ALA A 238 26.04 -25.11 -10.47
N SER A 239 25.85 -26.39 -10.85
CA SER A 239 26.84 -27.45 -10.69
C SER A 239 28.10 -27.27 -11.56
N ALA A 240 28.10 -26.31 -12.48
CA ALA A 240 29.22 -26.05 -13.39
C ALA A 240 30.32 -25.12 -12.83
N SER A 241 30.16 -24.52 -11.63
CA SER A 241 31.09 -23.49 -11.13
C SER A 241 31.89 -23.82 -9.86
N SER A 242 32.01 -25.09 -9.44
CA SER A 242 32.91 -25.47 -8.34
C SER A 242 34.26 -25.97 -8.87
N GLY A 243 35.34 -25.25 -8.58
CA GLY A 243 36.68 -25.50 -9.10
C GLY A 243 37.25 -26.89 -8.83
N GLY A 244 37.79 -27.49 -9.88
CA GLY A 244 38.69 -28.63 -9.87
C GLY A 244 39.19 -28.84 -11.30
N LEU A 245 40.51 -28.99 -11.47
CA LEU A 245 41.21 -29.17 -12.75
C LEU A 245 40.38 -29.80 -13.88
N SER A 246 40.34 -29.12 -15.02
CA SER A 246 39.78 -29.61 -16.28
C SER A 246 40.46 -30.90 -16.75
N VAL A 247 39.88 -32.08 -16.46
CA VAL A 247 39.99 -33.27 -17.31
C VAL A 247 38.68 -34.04 -17.27
N GLY A 248 37.69 -33.56 -18.02
CA GLY A 248 36.42 -34.25 -18.18
C GLY A 248 35.44 -33.40 -18.96
N VAL A 249 35.30 -33.67 -20.26
CA VAL A 249 34.29 -33.04 -21.13
C VAL A 249 32.93 -33.20 -20.44
N PRO A 250 32.14 -32.12 -20.24
CA PRO A 250 30.82 -32.24 -19.67
C PRO A 250 30.02 -33.22 -20.53
N LYS A 251 29.58 -34.33 -19.93
CA LYS A 251 28.69 -35.28 -20.62
C LYS A 251 27.42 -34.51 -20.99
N PRO A 252 27.09 -34.34 -22.29
CA PRO A 252 25.82 -33.77 -22.67
C PRO A 252 24.73 -34.68 -22.11
N VAL A 253 23.87 -34.15 -21.25
CA VAL A 253 22.60 -34.83 -20.98
C VAL A 253 21.84 -34.75 -22.30
N GLU A 254 21.63 -35.90 -22.92
CA GLU A 254 20.85 -36.03 -24.14
C GLU A 254 19.41 -35.69 -23.78
N ILE A 255 19.01 -34.43 -24.02
CA ILE A 255 17.59 -34.13 -24.16
C ILE A 255 17.20 -34.84 -25.46
N PRO A 256 16.37 -35.91 -25.42
CA PRO A 256 16.12 -36.76 -26.59
C PRO A 256 15.49 -36.00 -27.77
N LEU A 257 15.07 -34.75 -27.56
CA LEU A 257 14.52 -33.86 -28.57
C LEU A 257 15.55 -33.16 -29.48
N LEU A 258 16.84 -33.11 -29.11
CA LEU A 258 17.86 -32.37 -29.88
C LEU A 258 18.78 -33.27 -30.74
N GLN A 259 18.64 -34.59 -30.65
CA GLN A 259 19.44 -35.52 -31.47
C GLN A 259 19.02 -35.56 -32.95
N ALA A 260 17.86 -35.01 -33.31
CA ALA A 260 17.42 -34.94 -34.70
C ALA A 260 18.23 -33.96 -35.58
N ALA A 261 18.98 -33.03 -34.97
CA ALA A 261 19.65 -31.94 -35.70
C ALA A 261 21.07 -32.25 -36.21
N LYS A 262 21.60 -33.45 -35.96
CA LYS A 262 22.97 -33.79 -36.38
C LYS A 262 23.10 -34.35 -37.80
N VAL A 263 22.00 -34.36 -38.58
CA VAL A 263 22.00 -34.87 -39.95
C VAL A 263 21.41 -33.81 -40.90
N ALA A 264 22.27 -33.31 -41.79
CA ALA A 264 22.02 -32.42 -42.92
C ALA A 264 21.68 -30.94 -42.61
N ASN A 265 22.62 -30.06 -42.96
CA ASN A 265 22.52 -28.59 -42.89
C ASN A 265 21.62 -28.04 -44.01
N THR A 266 20.35 -28.44 -44.03
CA THR A 266 19.34 -28.01 -45.01
C THR A 266 18.26 -27.20 -44.32
N THR A 267 17.66 -26.25 -45.03
CA THR A 267 16.56 -25.40 -44.51
C THR A 267 15.38 -26.24 -43.97
N GLU A 268 15.15 -27.42 -44.56
CA GLU A 268 14.11 -28.36 -44.13
C GLU A 268 14.46 -29.04 -42.79
N ALA A 269 15.73 -29.45 -42.58
CA ALA A 269 16.18 -30.04 -41.32
C ALA A 269 16.13 -29.03 -40.15
N ASN A 270 16.44 -27.75 -40.41
CA ASN A 270 16.31 -26.68 -39.42
C ASN A 270 14.84 -26.42 -39.06
N THR A 271 13.93 -26.48 -40.04
CA THR A 271 12.48 -26.32 -39.80
C THR A 271 11.92 -27.52 -39.02
N ALA A 272 12.29 -28.75 -39.39
CA ALA A 272 11.86 -29.96 -38.69
C ALA A 272 12.41 -30.03 -37.24
N THR A 273 13.63 -29.54 -37.01
CA THR A 273 14.22 -29.41 -35.66
C THR A 273 13.48 -28.36 -34.83
N ALA A 274 13.18 -27.20 -35.42
CA ALA A 274 12.40 -26.16 -34.76
C ALA A 274 10.98 -26.63 -34.42
N ASP A 275 10.32 -27.37 -35.31
CA ASP A 275 9.00 -27.95 -35.09
C ASP A 275 9.02 -29.05 -34.03
N ALA A 276 10.01 -29.93 -34.05
CA ALA A 276 10.18 -30.96 -33.02
C ALA A 276 10.40 -30.32 -31.65
N TYR A 277 11.30 -29.33 -31.56
CA TYR A 277 11.55 -28.56 -30.34
C TYR A 277 10.28 -27.85 -29.85
N GLY A 278 9.53 -27.20 -30.75
CA GLY A 278 8.27 -26.55 -30.43
C GLY A 278 7.20 -27.53 -29.91
N LYS A 279 7.08 -28.72 -30.52
CA LYS A 279 6.19 -29.80 -30.06
C LYS A 279 6.60 -30.34 -28.69
N GLY A 280 7.90 -30.48 -28.42
CA GLY A 280 8.40 -30.87 -27.11
C GLY A 280 8.06 -29.87 -26.02
N LEU A 281 8.29 -28.58 -26.26
CA LEU A 281 7.90 -27.51 -25.34
C LEU A 281 6.39 -27.46 -25.10
N ALA A 282 5.58 -27.66 -26.14
CA ALA A 282 4.12 -27.72 -26.02
C ALA A 282 3.66 -28.94 -25.21
N SER A 283 4.28 -30.10 -25.41
CA SER A 283 4.00 -31.31 -24.64
C SER A 283 4.39 -31.15 -23.17
N MET A 284 5.58 -30.59 -22.88
CA MET A 284 6.01 -30.27 -21.51
C MET A 284 5.06 -29.29 -20.84
N THR A 285 4.67 -28.23 -21.56
CA THR A 285 3.68 -27.25 -21.09
C THR A 285 2.33 -27.91 -20.77
N THR A 286 1.88 -28.86 -21.59
CA THR A 286 0.62 -29.59 -21.36
C THR A 286 0.70 -30.51 -20.14
N ALA A 287 1.75 -31.31 -20.04
CA ALA A 287 1.98 -32.20 -18.90
C ALA A 287 2.11 -31.42 -17.59
N LEU A 288 2.75 -30.25 -17.65
CA LEU A 288 2.94 -29.36 -16.51
C LEU A 288 1.62 -28.76 -16.01
N ASN A 289 0.79 -28.24 -16.92
CA ASN A 289 -0.53 -27.73 -16.56
C ASN A 289 -1.45 -28.86 -16.05
N ALA A 290 -1.31 -30.09 -16.55
CA ALA A 290 -2.04 -31.26 -16.03
C ALA A 290 -1.60 -31.66 -14.61
N ALA A 291 -0.29 -31.71 -14.34
CA ALA A 291 0.25 -32.00 -13.02
C ALA A 291 -0.15 -30.93 -11.98
N ARG A 292 -0.16 -29.65 -12.39
CA ARG A 292 -0.66 -28.55 -11.56
C ARG A 292 -2.11 -28.76 -11.10
N ASN A 293 -3.00 -29.17 -12.01
CA ASN A 293 -4.41 -29.42 -11.67
C ASN A 293 -4.58 -30.53 -10.63
N GLN A 294 -3.58 -31.41 -10.47
CA GLN A 294 -3.59 -32.48 -9.47
C GLN A 294 -3.01 -32.05 -8.11
N ALA A 295 -2.16 -31.01 -8.05
CA ALA A 295 -1.39 -30.63 -6.86
C ALA A 295 -2.13 -29.72 -5.86
N GLY A 296 -3.31 -29.19 -6.18
CA GLY A 296 -4.23 -28.54 -5.21
C GLY A 296 -3.81 -27.21 -4.56
N GLU A 297 -2.52 -26.86 -4.52
CA GLU A 297 -1.98 -25.63 -3.86
C GLU A 297 -1.70 -24.46 -4.83
N ALA A 298 -2.29 -24.47 -6.03
CA ALA A 298 -1.99 -23.47 -7.05
C ALA A 298 -2.71 -22.13 -6.82
N LEU A 299 -2.04 -21.02 -7.17
CA LEU A 299 -2.71 -19.73 -7.40
C LEU A 299 -3.79 -19.93 -8.47
N PRO A 300 -5.09 -19.69 -8.18
CA PRO A 300 -6.16 -19.85 -9.15
C PRO A 300 -5.92 -18.94 -10.37
N GLY A 301 -6.08 -19.46 -11.59
CA GLY A 301 -6.10 -18.63 -12.80
C GLY A 301 -4.75 -18.25 -13.43
N ALA A 302 -3.60 -18.68 -12.92
CA ALA A 302 -2.34 -18.57 -13.66
C ALA A 302 -2.21 -19.67 -14.74
N THR A 303 -1.45 -19.45 -15.81
CA THR A 303 -1.03 -20.47 -16.80
C THR A 303 0.49 -20.51 -16.87
N LEU A 304 1.09 -21.70 -16.76
CA LEU A 304 2.53 -21.87 -16.81
C LEU A 304 2.93 -22.34 -18.22
N LYS A 305 3.87 -21.63 -18.86
CA LYS A 305 4.41 -21.97 -20.19
C LYS A 305 5.92 -22.17 -20.08
N VAL A 306 6.41 -23.31 -20.55
CA VAL A 306 7.86 -23.49 -20.72
C VAL A 306 8.29 -22.76 -21.98
N VAL A 307 9.11 -21.72 -21.83
CA VAL A 307 9.59 -20.88 -22.95
C VAL A 307 10.84 -21.48 -23.59
N SER A 308 11.74 -22.02 -22.76
CA SER A 308 12.90 -22.76 -23.23
C SER A 308 13.33 -23.79 -22.20
N ALA A 309 13.88 -24.90 -22.68
CA ALA A 309 14.47 -25.93 -21.84
C ALA A 309 15.73 -26.47 -22.52
N SER A 310 16.84 -26.46 -21.80
CA SER A 310 18.10 -27.07 -22.17
C SER A 310 18.64 -27.86 -20.98
N ALA A 311 19.72 -28.62 -21.19
CA ALA A 311 20.33 -29.42 -20.13
C ALA A 311 20.83 -28.57 -18.94
N ARG A 312 20.93 -27.25 -19.10
CA ARG A 312 21.48 -26.34 -18.08
C ARG A 312 20.62 -25.13 -17.79
N THR A 313 19.58 -24.88 -18.59
CA THR A 313 18.74 -23.70 -18.44
C THR A 313 17.29 -24.05 -18.70
N VAL A 314 16.40 -23.65 -17.81
CA VAL A 314 14.94 -23.73 -18.00
C VAL A 314 14.36 -22.33 -17.81
N SER A 315 13.64 -21.83 -18.80
CA SER A 315 12.88 -20.58 -18.69
C SER A 315 11.39 -20.86 -18.77
N MET A 316 10.65 -20.29 -17.82
CA MET A 316 9.22 -20.44 -17.64
C MET A 316 8.57 -19.07 -17.59
N ASP A 317 7.37 -18.97 -18.14
CA ASP A 317 6.55 -17.76 -18.13
C ASP A 317 5.22 -18.14 -17.48
N GLU A 318 4.97 -17.57 -16.31
CA GLU A 318 3.72 -17.70 -15.58
C GLU A 318 2.87 -16.46 -15.88
N LYS A 319 1.81 -16.65 -16.66
CA LYS A 319 0.88 -15.58 -17.03
C LYS A 319 -0.38 -15.67 -16.19
N PHE A 320 -0.82 -14.56 -15.60
CA PHE A 320 -2.05 -14.52 -14.83
C PHE A 320 -3.24 -14.17 -15.72
N THR A 321 -4.37 -14.84 -15.52
CA THR A 321 -5.64 -14.46 -16.18
C THR A 321 -6.08 -13.06 -15.76
N ARG A 322 -5.83 -12.72 -14.48
CA ARG A 322 -6.05 -11.38 -13.93
C ARG A 322 -4.77 -10.88 -13.29
N PRO A 323 -4.41 -9.60 -13.46
CA PRO A 323 -3.21 -9.07 -12.82
C PRO A 323 -3.25 -9.25 -11.30
N VAL A 324 -2.13 -9.66 -10.72
CA VAL A 324 -1.99 -9.84 -9.26
C VAL A 324 -1.20 -8.70 -8.67
N VAL A 325 -1.55 -8.30 -7.44
CA VAL A 325 -0.86 -7.26 -6.69
C VAL A 325 0.40 -7.84 -6.05
N ILE A 326 1.54 -7.21 -6.35
CA ILE A 326 2.87 -7.57 -5.81
C ILE A 326 3.31 -6.66 -4.68
N GLY A 327 2.66 -5.50 -4.56
CA GLY A 327 3.05 -4.49 -3.60
C GLY A 327 2.14 -3.28 -3.63
N TYR A 328 2.23 -2.45 -2.60
CA TYR A 328 1.42 -1.26 -2.43
C TYR A 328 2.19 -0.10 -1.80
N LEU A 329 1.66 1.12 -1.95
CA LEU A 329 1.96 2.24 -1.08
C LEU A 329 0.71 2.55 -0.25
N GLY A 330 0.95 3.01 0.97
CA GLY A 330 -0.10 3.40 1.87
C GLY A 330 0.36 4.43 2.87
N PHE A 331 -0.56 4.83 3.73
CA PHE A 331 -0.30 5.67 4.87
C PHE A 331 -1.04 5.15 6.09
N ASP A 332 -0.45 5.38 7.25
CA ASP A 332 -0.94 4.96 8.56
C ASP A 332 -1.48 6.20 9.29
N MET A 333 -2.63 6.08 9.95
CA MET A 333 -3.24 7.13 10.75
C MET A 333 -3.54 6.59 12.16
N ALA A 334 -2.94 7.20 13.18
CA ALA A 334 -3.19 6.83 14.57
C ALA A 334 -4.68 6.93 14.92
N ILE A 335 -5.21 5.94 15.63
CA ILE A 335 -6.55 6.02 16.22
C ILE A 335 -6.43 6.78 17.53
N LEU A 336 -6.99 7.98 17.56
CA LEU A 336 -6.98 8.90 18.69
C LEU A 336 -8.21 8.68 19.59
N PRO A 337 -8.19 9.21 20.83
CA PRO A 337 -9.34 9.17 21.73
C PRO A 337 -10.65 9.60 21.04
N GLY A 338 -11.73 8.87 21.31
CA GLY A 338 -13.03 9.11 20.70
C GLY A 338 -13.13 8.68 19.23
N GLY A 339 -12.24 7.78 18.78
CA GLY A 339 -12.28 7.16 17.44
C GLY A 339 -11.89 8.09 16.31
N ARG A 340 -11.22 9.22 16.61
CA ARG A 340 -10.72 10.15 15.60
C ARG A 340 -9.45 9.59 14.97
N LEU A 341 -9.17 9.96 13.73
CA LEU A 341 -7.90 9.61 13.08
C LEU A 341 -6.92 10.78 13.17
N GLY A 342 -5.66 10.45 13.45
CA GLY A 342 -4.53 11.38 13.43
C GLY A 342 -4.08 11.75 12.01
N PRO A 343 -2.99 12.50 11.87
CA PRO A 343 -2.43 12.80 10.56
C PRO A 343 -1.99 11.52 9.81
N PRO A 344 -2.08 11.50 8.47
CA PRO A 344 -1.54 10.42 7.67
C PRO A 344 -0.01 10.47 7.66
N MET A 345 0.60 9.34 7.95
CA MET A 345 2.04 9.13 7.87
C MET A 345 2.33 8.07 6.81
N PRO A 346 3.20 8.29 5.83
CA PRO A 346 3.51 7.25 4.84
C PRO A 346 3.94 5.96 5.53
N THR A 347 3.30 4.84 5.18
CA THR A 347 3.54 3.55 5.85
C THR A 347 5.01 3.14 5.79
N TYR A 348 5.71 3.46 4.70
CA TYR A 348 7.13 3.17 4.57
C TYR A 348 7.97 3.87 5.65
N VAL A 349 7.59 5.09 6.09
CA VAL A 349 8.28 5.81 7.16
C VAL A 349 8.11 5.08 8.49
N VAL A 350 6.90 4.62 8.77
CA VAL A 350 6.58 3.83 9.97
C VAL A 350 7.39 2.54 9.99
N LEU A 351 7.38 1.80 8.88
CA LEU A 351 8.04 0.49 8.77
C LEU A 351 9.57 0.57 8.65
N GLU A 352 10.13 1.57 7.97
CA GLU A 352 11.59 1.67 7.78
C GLU A 352 12.31 2.41 8.90
N ARG A 353 11.70 3.51 9.37
CA ARG A 353 12.33 4.42 10.33
C ARG A 353 11.85 4.21 11.75
N ASN A 354 10.92 3.27 11.97
CA ASN A 354 10.35 2.97 13.28
C ASN A 354 9.74 4.24 13.93
N VAL A 355 9.16 5.10 13.11
CA VAL A 355 8.51 6.34 13.55
C VAL A 355 7.06 6.03 13.87
N GLN A 356 6.63 6.37 15.08
CA GLN A 356 5.24 6.18 15.45
C GLN A 356 4.36 7.21 14.72
N PRO A 357 3.23 6.79 14.10
CA PRO A 357 2.21 7.71 13.64
C PRO A 357 1.84 8.68 14.77
N SER A 358 1.87 9.96 14.44
CA SER A 358 1.75 11.05 15.40
C SER A 358 0.62 10.84 16.40
N SER A 359 0.93 11.00 17.69
CA SER A 359 -0.10 11.03 18.72
C SER A 359 -0.96 12.29 18.61
N ALA A 360 -2.05 12.37 19.38
CA ALA A 360 -2.95 13.52 19.41
C ALA A 360 -2.24 14.87 19.61
N SER A 361 -1.04 14.88 20.20
CA SER A 361 -0.24 16.09 20.42
C SER A 361 0.22 16.80 19.15
N GLU A 362 0.36 16.11 18.01
CA GLU A 362 0.80 16.74 16.75
C GLU A 362 -0.37 17.09 15.81
N LEU A 363 -1.60 16.70 16.19
CA LEU A 363 -2.80 17.05 15.43
C LEU A 363 -2.93 18.57 15.19
N PRO A 364 -2.64 19.46 16.16
CA PRO A 364 -2.68 20.90 15.90
C PRO A 364 -1.68 21.36 14.84
N ALA A 365 -0.46 20.83 14.85
CA ALA A 365 0.57 21.16 13.85
C ALA A 365 0.16 20.68 12.44
N TYR A 366 -0.47 19.51 12.37
CA TYR A 366 -0.98 18.96 11.12
C TYR A 366 -2.20 19.74 10.59
N LEU A 367 -3.17 20.04 11.45
CA LEU A 367 -4.33 20.87 11.09
C LEU A 367 -3.88 22.26 10.67
N ALA A 368 -2.85 22.81 11.31
CA ALA A 368 -2.21 24.04 10.88
C ALA A 368 -1.57 23.90 9.48
N ALA A 369 -0.89 22.80 9.18
CA ALA A 369 -0.33 22.55 7.85
C ALA A 369 -1.40 22.42 6.74
N ILE A 370 -2.50 21.70 7.00
CA ILE A 370 -3.66 21.66 6.08
C ILE A 370 -4.22 23.06 5.89
N SER A 371 -4.46 23.78 6.98
CA SER A 371 -4.98 25.14 6.96
C SER A 371 -4.07 26.06 6.14
N MET A 372 -2.75 25.95 6.28
CA MET A 372 -1.79 26.72 5.49
C MET A 372 -1.87 26.41 4.00
N ARG A 373 -2.06 25.15 3.61
CA ARG A 373 -2.25 24.77 2.20
C ARG A 373 -3.51 25.42 1.64
N ASP A 374 -4.64 25.27 2.32
CA ASP A 374 -5.91 25.76 1.82
C ASP A 374 -5.98 27.31 1.83
N ILE A 375 -5.37 27.95 2.84
CA ILE A 375 -5.13 29.40 2.84
C ILE A 375 -4.23 29.82 1.68
N GLY A 376 -3.19 29.03 1.37
CA GLY A 376 -2.30 29.27 0.23
C GLY A 376 -3.06 29.24 -1.10
N THR A 377 -3.89 28.22 -1.31
CA THR A 377 -4.78 28.12 -2.48
C THR A 377 -5.73 29.30 -2.56
N TYR A 378 -6.40 29.65 -1.45
CA TYR A 378 -7.30 30.80 -1.41
C TYR A 378 -6.58 32.12 -1.72
N ARG A 379 -5.36 32.34 -1.18
CA ARG A 379 -4.55 33.51 -1.50
C ARG A 379 -4.17 33.57 -2.98
N ALA A 380 -3.87 32.43 -3.60
CA ALA A 380 -3.60 32.38 -5.02
C ALA A 380 -4.83 32.77 -5.85
N ILE A 381 -6.02 32.26 -5.49
CA ILE A 381 -7.29 32.64 -6.11
C ILE A 381 -7.56 34.14 -5.95
N ASP A 382 -7.38 34.68 -4.73
CA ASP A 382 -7.60 36.10 -4.45
C ASP A 382 -6.60 37.01 -5.20
N ALA A 383 -5.34 36.57 -5.32
CA ALA A 383 -4.34 37.25 -6.13
C ALA A 383 -4.73 37.28 -7.61
N ILE A 384 -5.19 36.16 -8.19
CA ILE A 384 -5.70 36.12 -9.58
C ILE A 384 -6.93 37.03 -9.74
N ALA A 385 -7.88 36.94 -8.81
CA ALA A 385 -9.10 37.76 -8.80
C ALA A 385 -8.79 39.27 -8.74
N SER A 386 -7.63 39.64 -8.18
CA SER A 386 -7.21 41.03 -8.03
C SER A 386 -6.26 41.52 -9.14
N SER A 387 -5.58 40.62 -9.87
CA SER A 387 -4.46 41.01 -10.76
C SER A 387 -4.47 40.45 -12.19
N ALA A 388 -5.24 39.40 -12.49
CA ALA A 388 -5.21 38.73 -13.81
C ALA A 388 -5.93 39.53 -14.92
N THR A 389 -5.77 39.12 -16.18
CA THR A 389 -6.54 39.66 -17.33
C THR A 389 -8.03 39.27 -17.25
N ASP A 390 -8.91 39.92 -18.03
CA ASP A 390 -10.35 39.98 -17.74
C ASP A 390 -11.07 38.62 -17.54
N LYS A 391 -10.75 37.59 -18.33
CA LYS A 391 -11.49 36.31 -18.28
C LYS A 391 -11.17 35.48 -17.03
N ASP A 392 -9.88 35.31 -16.70
CA ASP A 392 -9.49 34.51 -15.54
C ASP A 392 -9.70 35.28 -14.24
N ARG A 393 -9.61 36.62 -14.28
CA ARG A 393 -10.02 37.50 -13.18
C ARG A 393 -11.48 37.30 -12.80
N GLN A 394 -12.39 37.31 -13.78
CA GLN A 394 -13.82 37.11 -13.52
C GLN A 394 -14.11 35.73 -12.93
N LYS A 395 -13.48 34.68 -13.46
CA LYS A 395 -13.62 33.31 -12.92
C LYS A 395 -13.08 33.19 -11.50
N ALA A 396 -11.87 33.69 -11.24
CA ALA A 396 -11.26 33.66 -9.91
C ALA A 396 -12.08 34.46 -8.91
N LYS A 397 -12.61 35.63 -9.31
CA LYS A 397 -13.52 36.43 -8.50
C LYS A 397 -14.80 35.66 -8.16
N ALA A 398 -15.43 35.03 -9.15
CA ALA A 398 -16.63 34.21 -8.91
C ALA A 398 -16.35 33.07 -7.92
N ILE A 399 -15.25 32.34 -8.09
CA ILE A 399 -14.85 31.26 -7.17
C ILE A 399 -14.58 31.83 -5.77
N ARG A 400 -13.80 32.91 -5.65
CA ARG A 400 -13.51 33.54 -4.36
C ARG A 400 -14.78 33.98 -3.64
N ASP A 401 -15.67 34.66 -4.36
CA ASP A 401 -16.92 35.18 -3.80
C ASP A 401 -17.85 34.02 -3.39
N GLU A 402 -17.86 32.89 -4.13
CA GLU A 402 -18.57 31.66 -3.78
C GLU A 402 -18.00 30.99 -2.51
N ILE A 403 -16.67 30.84 -2.42
CA ILE A 403 -15.99 30.32 -1.21
C ILE A 403 -16.34 31.20 0.01
N ASN A 404 -16.26 32.52 -0.13
CA ASN A 404 -16.59 33.46 0.95
C ASN A 404 -18.07 33.40 1.34
N ALA A 405 -18.98 33.26 0.37
CA ALA A 405 -20.40 33.10 0.66
C ALA A 405 -20.68 31.81 1.45
N ILE A 406 -20.08 30.68 1.04
CA ILE A 406 -20.22 29.39 1.75
C ILE A 406 -19.64 29.51 3.17
N ALA A 407 -18.42 30.04 3.31
CA ALA A 407 -17.77 30.22 4.61
C ALA A 407 -18.58 31.15 5.52
N GLY A 408 -19.03 32.30 4.99
CA GLY A 408 -19.85 33.28 5.70
C GLY A 408 -21.21 32.75 6.15
N SER A 409 -21.75 31.73 5.49
CA SER A 409 -23.03 31.10 5.90
C SER A 409 -22.97 30.37 7.24
N VAL A 410 -21.77 29.90 7.64
CA VAL A 410 -21.56 29.20 8.91
C VAL A 410 -20.69 29.95 9.90
N LEU A 411 -19.90 30.93 9.44
CA LEU A 411 -19.03 31.73 10.28
C LEU A 411 -19.89 32.63 11.19
N PRO A 412 -19.86 32.47 12.52
CA PRO A 412 -20.59 33.37 13.38
C PRO A 412 -19.97 34.77 13.35
N LYS A 413 -20.76 35.81 13.66
CA LYS A 413 -20.26 37.19 13.72
C LYS A 413 -19.35 37.43 14.92
N THR A 414 -19.58 36.68 16.00
CA THR A 414 -18.82 36.70 17.23
C THR A 414 -18.50 35.27 17.68
N TYR A 415 -17.52 35.10 18.56
CA TYR A 415 -17.21 33.79 19.14
C TYR A 415 -18.37 33.33 20.05
N PRO A 416 -19.09 32.23 19.71
CA PRO A 416 -20.20 31.74 20.51
C PRO A 416 -19.76 30.92 21.74
N VAL A 417 -18.45 30.62 21.83
CA VAL A 417 -17.83 29.82 22.89
C VAL A 417 -16.47 30.42 23.24
N VAL A 418 -16.04 30.23 24.49
CA VAL A 418 -14.69 30.62 24.92
C VAL A 418 -13.66 29.76 24.19
N ILE A 419 -12.67 30.40 23.56
CA ILE A 419 -11.50 29.69 23.02
C ILE A 419 -10.44 29.60 24.11
N TRP A 420 -10.10 28.39 24.49
CA TRP A 420 -9.07 28.10 25.48
C TRP A 420 -7.72 27.81 24.81
N ASN A 421 -6.65 28.26 25.42
CA ASN A 421 -5.29 28.00 24.97
C ASN A 421 -4.32 27.88 26.16
N ILE A 422 -3.11 27.39 25.91
CA ILE A 422 -2.01 27.37 26.87
C ILE A 422 -1.12 28.58 26.58
N ASN A 423 -0.83 29.39 27.59
CA ASN A 423 0.09 30.51 27.47
C ASN A 423 1.56 30.05 27.56
N ALA A 424 2.52 30.97 27.42
CA ALA A 424 3.95 30.65 27.49
C ALA A 424 4.41 30.03 28.83
N SER A 425 3.65 30.22 29.92
CA SER A 425 3.95 29.63 31.23
C SER A 425 3.32 28.24 31.43
N GLY A 426 2.67 27.67 30.41
CA GLY A 426 1.95 26.39 30.54
C GLY A 426 0.58 26.51 31.19
N ALA A 427 0.10 27.73 31.51
CA ALA A 427 -1.19 27.94 32.14
C ALA A 427 -2.31 27.97 31.09
N VAL A 428 -3.42 27.30 31.41
CA VAL A 428 -4.64 27.31 30.60
C VAL A 428 -5.35 28.64 30.79
N ILE A 429 -5.56 29.38 29.71
CA ILE A 429 -6.20 30.69 29.71
C ILE A 429 -7.37 30.73 28.72
N ALA A 430 -8.38 31.54 29.02
CA ALA A 430 -9.41 31.93 28.07
C ALA A 430 -8.81 32.95 27.09
N GLN A 431 -8.35 32.47 25.93
CA GLN A 431 -7.68 33.31 24.93
C GLN A 431 -8.65 34.25 24.22
N VAL A 432 -9.86 33.76 23.89
CA VAL A 432 -10.90 34.55 23.22
C VAL A 432 -12.22 34.40 23.98
N PRO A 433 -12.72 35.45 24.64
CA PRO A 433 -14.02 35.43 25.31
C PRO A 433 -15.19 35.25 24.34
N VAL A 434 -16.33 34.81 24.87
CA VAL A 434 -17.62 34.83 24.16
C VAL A 434 -17.93 36.26 23.71
N ASP A 435 -18.66 36.40 22.60
CA ASP A 435 -19.08 37.68 22.01
C ASP A 435 -17.96 38.56 21.45
N THR A 436 -16.70 38.08 21.47
CA THR A 436 -15.61 38.74 20.75
C THR A 436 -15.92 38.73 19.24
N PRO A 437 -15.82 39.84 18.50
CA PRO A 437 -16.00 39.84 17.05
C PRO A 437 -14.98 38.95 16.33
N ILE A 438 -15.42 38.21 15.32
CA ILE A 438 -14.51 37.45 14.44
C ILE A 438 -13.94 38.41 13.39
N ASP A 439 -12.60 38.43 13.27
CA ASP A 439 -11.90 39.26 12.29
C ASP A 439 -12.04 38.66 10.89
N THR A 440 -12.83 39.33 10.04
CA THR A 440 -13.03 38.94 8.64
C THR A 440 -12.12 39.70 7.67
N ARG A 441 -11.12 40.45 8.17
CA ARG A 441 -10.15 41.12 7.30
C ARG A 441 -9.35 40.10 6.48
N GLY A 442 -9.53 40.14 5.17
CA GLY A 442 -8.94 39.19 4.22
C GLY A 442 -9.89 38.09 3.74
N GLY A 443 -11.19 38.19 4.05
CA GLY A 443 -12.25 37.32 3.55
C GLY A 443 -12.79 36.33 4.58
N GLU A 444 -14.06 35.99 4.41
CA GLU A 444 -14.82 35.08 5.26
C GLU A 444 -14.20 33.69 5.30
N TYR A 445 -13.64 33.21 4.20
CA TYR A 445 -12.96 31.91 4.17
C TYR A 445 -11.74 31.86 5.09
N ARG A 446 -10.89 32.89 5.05
CA ARG A 446 -9.71 32.95 5.91
C ARG A 446 -10.13 32.99 7.39
N ALA A 447 -11.13 33.79 7.70
CA ALA A 447 -11.69 33.87 9.05
C ALA A 447 -12.31 32.54 9.50
N TRP A 448 -12.95 31.81 8.59
CA TRP A 448 -13.49 30.47 8.84
C TRP A 448 -12.38 29.46 9.16
N VAL A 449 -11.29 29.42 8.39
CA VAL A 449 -10.16 28.51 8.67
C VAL A 449 -9.54 28.83 10.03
N GLU A 450 -9.31 30.12 10.34
CA GLU A 450 -8.75 30.54 11.62
C GLU A 450 -9.69 30.19 12.79
N TYR A 451 -10.98 30.43 12.63
CA TYR A 451 -11.99 30.10 13.64
C TYR A 451 -12.05 28.60 13.91
N LEU A 452 -12.09 27.77 12.86
CA LEU A 452 -12.10 26.30 13.00
C LEU A 452 -10.83 25.80 13.69
N SER A 453 -9.65 26.29 13.28
CA SER A 453 -8.36 25.92 13.90
C SER A 453 -8.31 26.25 15.40
N ARG A 454 -8.85 27.41 15.80
CA ARG A 454 -8.97 27.81 17.21
C ARG A 454 -9.93 26.91 17.98
N LEU A 455 -11.09 26.57 17.40
CA LEU A 455 -12.04 25.65 18.03
C LEU A 455 -11.42 24.26 18.25
N GLU A 456 -10.76 23.70 17.24
CA GLU A 456 -10.15 22.37 17.31
C GLU A 456 -9.01 22.31 18.33
N SER A 457 -8.19 23.37 18.39
CA SER A 457 -7.13 23.50 19.40
C SER A 457 -7.72 23.59 20.81
N SER A 458 -8.79 24.37 21.00
CA SER A 458 -9.50 24.48 22.27
C SER A 458 -10.15 23.15 22.67
N GLU A 459 -10.76 22.41 21.73
CA GLU A 459 -11.37 21.11 21.99
C GLU A 459 -10.35 20.05 22.43
N ALA A 460 -9.19 20.02 21.78
CA ALA A 460 -8.10 19.12 22.13
C ALA A 460 -7.56 19.41 23.54
N LEU A 461 -7.35 20.69 23.87
CA LEU A 461 -6.93 21.14 25.18
C LEU A 461 -7.93 20.75 26.27
N LEU A 462 -9.19 21.15 26.10
CA LEU A 462 -10.25 20.88 27.07
C LEU A 462 -10.49 19.37 27.25
N SER A 463 -10.47 18.59 26.17
CA SER A 463 -10.58 17.12 26.25
C SER A 463 -9.47 16.52 27.10
N THR A 464 -8.24 17.02 26.97
CA THR A 464 -7.09 16.57 27.77
C THR A 464 -7.30 16.91 29.26
N LEU A 465 -7.73 18.14 29.57
CA LEU A 465 -8.00 18.55 30.95
C LEU A 465 -9.13 17.74 31.60
N VAL A 466 -10.20 17.45 30.84
CA VAL A 466 -11.31 16.63 31.35
C VAL A 466 -10.86 15.21 31.61
N LYS A 467 -10.08 14.63 30.68
CA LYS A 467 -9.52 13.28 30.84
C LYS A 467 -8.62 13.17 32.07
N ASP A 468 -7.78 14.18 32.31
CA ASP A 468 -6.86 14.23 33.46
C ASP A 468 -7.55 14.55 34.80
N GLY A 469 -8.86 14.82 34.81
CA GLY A 469 -9.56 15.30 36.00
C GLY A 469 -9.15 16.71 36.44
N LYS A 470 -8.47 17.47 35.57
CA LYS A 470 -7.95 18.83 35.83
C LYS A 470 -8.88 19.94 35.36
N ALA A 471 -9.91 19.61 34.59
CA ALA A 471 -10.85 20.61 34.07
C ALA A 471 -11.78 21.16 35.17
N SER A 472 -11.92 22.49 35.21
CA SER A 472 -12.97 23.17 35.99
C SER A 472 -14.38 22.86 35.43
N GLY A 473 -15.43 23.25 36.18
CA GLY A 473 -16.82 23.15 35.70
C GLY A 473 -17.02 23.88 34.36
N ASP A 474 -16.65 25.16 34.31
CA ASP A 474 -16.77 25.99 33.11
C ASP A 474 -16.00 25.42 31.89
N GLN A 475 -14.88 24.75 32.13
CA GLN A 475 -14.09 24.09 31.08
C GLN A 475 -14.79 22.84 30.52
N LYS A 476 -15.50 22.08 31.37
CA LYS A 476 -16.32 20.94 30.93
C LYS A 476 -17.50 21.39 30.07
N ASP A 477 -18.18 22.46 30.48
CA ASP A 477 -19.30 23.03 29.73
C ASP A 477 -18.82 23.63 28.40
N SER A 478 -17.69 24.34 28.43
CA SER A 478 -17.03 24.86 27.24
C SER A 478 -16.69 23.75 26.24
N LEU A 479 -16.27 22.56 26.70
CA LEU A 479 -15.90 21.45 25.83
C LEU A 479 -17.10 20.97 24.98
N GLN A 480 -18.26 20.79 25.61
CA GLN A 480 -19.46 20.35 24.91
C GLN A 480 -19.94 21.41 23.91
N ALA A 481 -19.92 22.69 24.31
CA ALA A 481 -20.27 23.79 23.43
C ALA A 481 -19.31 23.89 22.23
N THR A 482 -18.00 23.74 22.48
CA THR A 482 -16.96 23.74 21.44
C THR A 482 -17.17 22.63 20.43
N ARG A 483 -17.42 21.38 20.90
CA ARG A 483 -17.71 20.25 20.02
C ARG A 483 -18.92 20.48 19.12
N SER A 484 -19.98 21.08 19.68
CA SER A 484 -21.19 21.41 18.92
C SER A 484 -20.91 22.46 17.83
N GLN A 485 -20.09 23.46 18.12
CA GLN A 485 -19.69 24.45 17.12
C GLN A 485 -18.79 23.85 16.03
N ILE A 486 -17.84 22.96 16.39
CA ILE A 486 -17.01 22.26 15.40
C ILE A 486 -17.88 21.50 14.40
N LEU A 487 -18.87 20.74 14.87
CA LEU A 487 -19.80 20.00 13.99
C LEU A 487 -20.56 20.94 13.05
N ARG A 488 -21.07 22.05 13.58
CA ARG A 488 -21.75 23.08 12.77
C ARG A 488 -20.84 23.67 11.70
N VAL A 489 -19.62 24.09 12.07
CA VAL A 489 -18.67 24.74 11.17
C VAL A 489 -18.16 23.79 10.09
N ARG A 490 -17.95 22.51 10.44
CA ARG A 490 -17.52 21.47 9.49
C ARG A 490 -18.60 21.04 8.50
N SER A 491 -19.87 21.34 8.75
CA SER A 491 -20.97 20.95 7.86
C SER A 491 -20.83 21.46 6.42
N VAL A 492 -20.09 22.57 6.22
CA VAL A 492 -19.81 23.13 4.88
C VAL A 492 -18.42 22.82 4.34
N ALA A 493 -17.57 22.08 5.08
CA ALA A 493 -16.19 21.81 4.67
C ALA A 493 -16.12 21.07 3.32
N GLY A 494 -17.07 20.18 3.05
CA GLY A 494 -17.20 19.49 1.76
C GLY A 494 -17.47 20.44 0.59
N ALA A 495 -18.38 21.41 0.76
CA ALA A 495 -18.69 22.42 -0.25
C ALA A 495 -17.50 23.36 -0.48
N LEU A 496 -16.85 23.82 0.59
CA LEU A 496 -15.63 24.65 0.52
C LEU A 496 -14.49 23.92 -0.21
N GLY A 497 -14.29 22.64 0.09
CA GLY A 497 -13.27 21.81 -0.57
C GLY A 497 -13.51 21.67 -2.08
N GLY A 498 -14.77 21.58 -2.51
CA GLY A 498 -15.14 21.56 -3.93
C GLY A 498 -14.76 22.87 -4.65
N GLU A 499 -15.04 24.02 -4.04
CA GLU A 499 -14.74 25.32 -4.64
C GLU A 499 -13.25 25.68 -4.61
N LEU A 500 -12.53 25.32 -3.55
CA LEU A 500 -11.07 25.46 -3.52
C LEU A 500 -10.40 24.63 -4.61
N LYS A 501 -10.93 23.43 -4.91
CA LYS A 501 -10.45 22.61 -6.03
C LYS A 501 -10.68 23.33 -7.36
N ARG A 502 -11.88 23.85 -7.63
CA ARG A 502 -12.16 24.66 -8.84
C ARG A 502 -11.17 25.82 -8.99
N GLY A 503 -10.85 26.50 -7.89
CA GLY A 503 -9.85 27.57 -7.89
C GLY A 503 -8.42 27.09 -8.12
N SER A 504 -8.02 25.96 -7.54
CA SER A 504 -6.73 25.34 -7.79
C SER A 504 -6.59 24.87 -9.25
N ASP A 505 -7.66 24.34 -9.84
CA ASP A 505 -7.70 23.96 -11.25
C ASP A 505 -7.60 25.15 -12.18
N LEU A 506 -8.16 26.31 -11.79
CA LEU A 506 -7.98 27.57 -12.51
C LEU A 506 -6.53 28.05 -12.43
N PHE A 507 -5.90 27.99 -11.26
CA PHE A 507 -4.50 28.42 -11.07
C PHE A 507 -3.50 27.59 -11.88
N ASN A 508 -3.77 26.29 -12.05
CA ASN A 508 -2.88 25.38 -12.76
C ASN A 508 -3.00 25.45 -14.30
N ARG A 509 -4.02 26.11 -14.83
CA ARG A 509 -4.20 26.37 -16.27
C ARG A 509 -3.51 27.67 -16.64
#